data_AF-A0A7J2YU00-F1
#
_entry.id   AF-A0A7J2YU00-F1
#
_cell.length_a   1.000
_cell.length_b   1.000
_cell.length_c   1.000
_cell.angle_alpha   90.00
_cell.angle_beta   90.00
_cell.angle_gamma   90.00
#
_symmetry.space_group_name_H-M   'P 1'
#
loop_
_entity.id
_entity.type
_entity.pdbx_description
1 polymer ?
#
loop_
_entity_poly.entity_id
_entity_poly.type
_entity_poly.pdbx_seq_one_letter_code
_entity_poly.pdbx_strand_id
1 'polypeptide(L)'
;MKNLNTELAKVILHELNRQPLSRTELEKHTLQKAGTHATFESTFNHLVYGGYVEKNSPKYRAKYVMTDKGVAMLKALEESKH
;
A
#
# COMPACT_ATOMS: atom_id res chain seq x y z
N MET A 1 17.26 -8.63 -2.61
CA MET A 1 15.85 -8.30 -2.28
C MET A 1 15.86 -6.93 -1.64
N LYS A 2 15.16 -5.93 -2.21
CA LYS A 2 15.02 -4.62 -1.53
C LYS A 2 14.24 -4.87 -0.23
N ASN A 3 14.79 -4.48 0.91
CA ASN A 3 14.07 -4.56 2.19
C ASN A 3 12.76 -3.79 2.05
N LEU A 4 11.63 -4.48 2.30
CA LEU A 4 10.32 -3.86 2.28
C LEU A 4 10.29 -2.77 3.35
N ASN A 5 9.92 -1.54 2.99
CA ASN A 5 9.71 -0.49 3.97
C ASN A 5 8.37 -0.77 4.69
N THR A 6 8.44 -1.38 5.86
CA THR A 6 7.27 -1.85 6.63
C THR A 6 6.38 -0.71 7.11
N GLU A 7 6.96 0.42 7.51
CA GLU A 7 6.20 1.62 7.89
C GLU A 7 5.46 2.20 6.67
N LEU A 8 6.11 2.23 5.51
CA LEU A 8 5.47 2.69 4.27
C LEU A 8 4.35 1.75 3.82
N ALA A 9 4.58 0.45 3.90
CA ALA A 9 3.58 -0.56 3.60
C ALA A 9 2.35 -0.41 4.52
N LYS A 10 2.59 -0.17 5.81
CA LYS A 10 1.53 0.09 6.79
C LYS A 10 0.72 1.34 6.43
N VAL A 11 1.38 2.44 6.07
CA VAL A 11 0.68 3.68 5.66
C VAL A 11 -0.19 3.43 4.43
N ILE A 12 0.35 2.78 3.38
CA ILE A 12 -0.40 2.49 2.15
C ILE A 12 -1.62 1.62 2.43
N LEU A 13 -1.44 0.52 3.17
CA LEU A 13 -2.53 -0.39 3.52
C LEU A 13 -3.58 0.30 4.41
N HIS A 14 -3.15 1.14 5.35
CA HIS A 14 -4.08 1.87 6.21
C HIS A 14 -4.91 2.89 5.42
N GLU A 15 -4.31 3.62 4.47
CA GLU A 15 -5.06 4.53 3.59
C GLU A 15 -6.09 3.79 2.73
N LEU A 16 -5.71 2.62 2.18
CA LEU A 16 -6.62 1.78 1.40
C LEU A 16 -7.73 1.14 2.23
N ASN A 17 -7.46 0.83 3.50
CA ASN A 17 -8.49 0.34 4.42
C ASN A 17 -9.57 1.38 4.71
N ARG A 18 -9.23 2.68 4.63
CA ARG A 18 -10.19 3.77 4.84
C ARG A 18 -11.05 3.99 3.60
N GLN A 19 -10.45 3.98 2.42
CA GLN A 19 -11.17 4.14 1.16
C GLN A 19 -10.34 3.69 -0.05
N PRO A 20 -10.98 3.32 -1.18
CA PRO A 20 -10.27 3.09 -2.43
C PRO A 20 -9.60 4.36 -2.96
N LEU A 21 -8.33 4.25 -3.34
CA LEU A 21 -7.50 5.37 -3.82
C LEU A 21 -6.75 5.02 -5.10
N SER A 22 -6.57 6.00 -5.99
CA SER A 22 -5.70 5.87 -7.16
C SER A 22 -4.22 5.83 -6.75
N ARG A 23 -3.34 5.37 -7.66
CA ARG A 23 -1.88 5.38 -7.43
C ARG A 23 -1.36 6.77 -7.05
N THR A 24 -1.84 7.82 -7.74
CA THR A 24 -1.39 9.20 -7.50
C THR A 24 -1.85 9.73 -6.14
N GLU A 25 -3.09 9.41 -5.72
CA GLU A 25 -3.57 9.77 -4.38
C GLU A 25 -2.77 9.04 -3.29
N LEU A 26 -2.53 7.74 -3.46
CA LEU A 26 -1.69 6.95 -2.54
C LEU A 26 -0.29 7.52 -2.44
N GLU A 27 0.33 7.83 -3.58
CA GLU A 27 1.66 8.42 -3.62
C GLU A 27 1.70 9.74 -2.86
N LYS A 28 0.74 10.64 -3.12
CA LYS A 28 0.64 11.93 -2.43
C LYS A 28 0.46 11.75 -0.92
N HIS A 29 -0.47 10.90 -0.49
CA HIS A 29 -0.73 10.66 0.94
C HIS A 29 0.47 10.01 1.63
N THR A 30 1.14 9.11 0.91
CA THR A 30 2.34 8.44 1.40
C THR A 30 3.47 9.44 1.57
N LEU A 31 3.83 10.20 0.54
CA LEU A 31 4.91 11.20 0.59
C LEU A 31 4.69 12.30 1.64
N GLN A 32 3.43 12.65 1.93
CA GLN A 32 3.10 13.58 3.01
C GLN A 32 3.36 13.02 4.42
N LYS A 33 3.34 11.69 4.57
CA LYS A 33 3.53 11.00 5.86
C LYS A 33 4.92 10.41 6.03
N ALA A 34 5.46 9.78 4.99
CA ALA A 34 6.74 9.08 5.01
C ALA A 34 7.27 8.77 3.59
N GLY A 35 8.59 8.70 3.47
CA GLY A 35 9.27 8.14 2.29
C GLY A 35 9.48 9.10 1.11
N THR A 36 10.07 8.55 0.06
CA THR A 36 10.35 9.21 -1.23
C THR A 36 9.59 8.51 -2.36
N HIS A 37 9.55 9.13 -3.54
CA HIS A 37 8.96 8.53 -4.74
C HIS A 37 9.49 7.11 -4.98
N ALA A 38 10.82 6.93 -4.89
CA ALA A 38 11.47 5.65 -5.11
C ALA A 38 11.07 4.58 -4.06
N THR A 39 10.94 4.96 -2.78
CA THR A 39 10.50 4.01 -1.75
C THR A 39 9.02 3.68 -1.88
N PHE A 40 8.19 4.65 -2.27
CA PHE A 40 6.78 4.43 -2.58
C PHE A 40 6.65 3.43 -3.73
N GLU A 41 7.30 3.68 -4.86
CA GLU A 41 7.22 2.82 -6.03
C GLU A 41 7.66 1.38 -5.73
N SER A 42 8.79 1.22 -5.04
CA SER A 42 9.28 -0.11 -4.66
C SER A 42 8.31 -0.84 -3.73
N THR A 43 7.74 -0.15 -2.74
CA THR A 43 6.82 -0.73 -1.76
C THR A 43 5.46 -1.04 -2.39
N PHE A 44 4.91 -0.10 -3.15
CA PHE A 44 3.65 -0.24 -3.84
C PHE A 44 3.68 -1.40 -4.84
N ASN A 45 4.75 -1.50 -5.64
CA ASN A 45 4.91 -2.63 -6.56
C ASN A 45 5.00 -3.96 -5.81
N HIS A 46 5.70 -4.02 -4.67
CA HIS A 46 5.72 -5.22 -3.84
C HIS A 46 4.32 -5.60 -3.34
N LEU A 47 3.51 -4.63 -2.90
CA LEU A 47 2.15 -4.87 -2.44
C LEU A 47 1.23 -5.38 -3.57
N VAL A 48 1.34 -4.80 -4.76
CA VAL A 48 0.56 -5.21 -5.94
C VAL A 48 0.96 -6.59 -6.42
N TYR A 49 2.25 -6.83 -6.68
CA TYR A 49 2.74 -8.14 -7.14
C TYR A 49 2.57 -9.23 -6.08
N GLY A 50 2.61 -8.86 -4.80
CA GLY A 50 2.34 -9.77 -3.69
C GLY A 50 0.87 -10.10 -3.48
N GLY A 51 -0.06 -9.46 -4.22
CA GLY A 51 -1.50 -9.69 -4.12
C GLY A 51 -2.14 -9.12 -2.84
N TYR A 52 -1.47 -8.17 -2.18
CA TYR A 52 -2.00 -7.48 -1.00
C TYR A 52 -2.95 -6.34 -1.37
N VAL A 53 -2.75 -5.78 -2.57
CA VAL A 53 -3.50 -4.65 -3.12
C VAL A 53 -3.78 -4.94 -4.59
N GLU A 54 -4.98 -4.61 -5.07
CA GLU A 54 -5.38 -4.82 -6.46
C GLU A 54 -6.17 -3.65 -7.01
N LYS A 55 -6.29 -3.56 -8.34
CA LYS A 55 -7.16 -2.57 -8.97
C LYS A 55 -8.62 -3.02 -8.86
N ASN A 56 -9.50 -2.08 -8.54
CA ASN A 56 -10.94 -2.31 -8.50
C ASN A 56 -11.59 -2.50 -9.89
N SER A 57 -10.86 -2.24 -10.97
CA SER A 57 -11.31 -2.43 -12.35
C SER A 57 -10.12 -2.48 -13.31
N PRO A 58 -10.27 -3.02 -14.54
CA PRO A 58 -9.19 -3.08 -15.53
C PRO A 58 -8.81 -1.71 -16.13
N LYS A 59 -9.47 -0.62 -15.72
CA LYS A 59 -9.20 0.72 -16.26
C LYS A 59 -7.80 1.21 -15.87
N TYR A 60 -7.17 1.98 -16.74
CA TYR A 60 -5.85 2.55 -16.46
C TYR A 60 -5.83 3.38 -15.16
N ARG A 61 -6.83 4.24 -14.98
CA ARG A 61 -7.01 5.10 -13.78
C ARG A 61 -7.90 4.47 -12.70
N ALA A 62 -8.03 3.14 -12.68
CA ALA A 62 -8.76 2.45 -11.63
C ALA A 62 -8.17 2.77 -10.25
N LYS A 63 -9.04 2.81 -9.25
CA LYS A 63 -8.62 2.91 -7.86
C LYS A 63 -8.11 1.54 -7.40
N TYR A 64 -7.23 1.55 -6.43
CA TYR A 64 -6.76 0.36 -5.77
C TYR A 64 -7.60 0.09 -4.52
N VAL A 65 -7.75 -1.18 -4.20
CA VAL A 65 -8.43 -1.71 -3.01
C VAL A 65 -7.53 -2.72 -2.34
N MET A 66 -7.71 -2.87 -1.04
CA MET A 66 -7.00 -3.88 -0.26
C MET A 66 -7.69 -5.24 -0.40
N THR A 67 -6.90 -6.30 -0.53
CA THR A 67 -7.40 -7.69 -0.53
C THR A 67 -7.44 -8.25 0.90
N ASP A 68 -8.06 -9.40 1.11
CA ASP A 68 -8.02 -10.10 2.41
C ASP A 68 -6.58 -10.38 2.87
N LYS A 69 -5.69 -10.67 1.92
CA LYS A 69 -4.25 -10.84 2.19
C LYS A 69 -3.62 -9.54 2.68
N GLY A 70 -4.00 -8.40 2.10
CA GLY A 70 -3.59 -7.07 2.55
C GLY A 70 -4.09 -6.75 3.96
N VAL A 71 -5.34 -7.12 4.28
CA VAL A 71 -5.91 -6.96 5.63
C VAL A 71 -5.09 -7.76 6.66
N ALA A 72 -4.78 -9.02 6.37
CA ALA A 72 -3.97 -9.86 7.25
C ALA A 72 -2.57 -9.28 7.46
N MET A 73 -1.96 -8.76 6.39
CA MET A 73 -0.66 -8.08 6.47
C MET A 73 -0.72 -6.81 7.32
N LEU A 74 -1.75 -5.98 7.17
CA LEU A 74 -1.93 -4.77 7.97
C LEU A 74 -2.01 -5.10 9.46
N LYS A 75 -2.80 -6.11 9.84
CA LYS A 75 -2.89 -6.59 11.23
C LYS A 75 -1.53 -7.04 11.77
N ALA A 76 -0.79 -7.85 10.99
CA ALA A 76 0.55 -8.30 11.40
C ALA A 76 1.53 -7.12 11.61
N LEU A 77 1.45 -6.06 10.78
CA LEU A 77 2.24 -4.83 10.93
C LEU A 77 1.80 -3.94 12.11
N GLU A 78 0.57 -4.12 12.61
CA GLU A 78 0.06 -3.45 13.81
C GLU A 78 0.47 -4.19 15.08
N GLU A 79 0.38 -5.51 15.08
CA GLU A 79 0.71 -6.39 16.21
C GLU A 79 2.23 -6.50 16.44
N SER A 80 3.07 -6.33 15.41
CA SER A 80 4.53 -6.38 15.54
C SER A 80 5.14 -5.19 16.31
N LYS A 81 4.33 -4.27 16.86
CA LYS A 81 4.78 -3.16 17.75
C LYS A 81 4.61 -3.47 19.25
N HIS A 82 4.35 -4.72 19.63
CA HIS A 82 4.30 -5.17 21.04
C HIS A 82 5.37 -6.21 21.36
#